data_AF-A0A965QG40-F1
#
_entry.id   AF-A0A965QG40-F1
#
_cell.length_a   1.000
_cell.length_b   1.000
_cell.length_c   1.000
_cell.angle_alpha   90.00
_cell.angle_beta   90.00
_cell.angle_gamma   90.00
#
_symmetry.space_group_name_H-M   'P 1'
#
loop_
_entity.id
_entity.type
_entity.pdbx_description
1 polymer ?
#
loop_
_entity_poly.entity_id
_entity_poly.type
_entity_poly.pdbx_seq_one_letter_code
_entity_poly.pdbx_strand_id
1 'polypeptide(L)'
;MKEASRPSKPAKAHSFATALSSQQRSALKARAHHLKPLIQVGQNGLTEGVLAELRQVLETHELIKLQLPGQTDAGEKKDALAELEEQLPEHTFIVGRIGRTVILYLEKNPEDAHILLKDLR
;
A
#
# COMPACT_ATOMS: atom_id res chain seq x y z
N MET A 1 -1.15 -7.59 29.95
CA MET A 1 -1.84 -6.28 29.95
C MET A 1 -1.82 -5.77 28.51
N LYS A 2 -3.01 -5.58 27.93
CA LYS A 2 -3.35 -4.99 26.62
C LYS A 2 -2.74 -5.62 25.36
N GLU A 3 -3.15 -6.85 25.04
CA GLU A 3 -3.42 -7.22 23.64
C GLU A 3 -4.71 -6.51 23.24
N ALA A 4 -4.58 -5.32 22.65
CA ALA A 4 -5.72 -4.58 22.14
C ALA A 4 -6.16 -5.22 20.83
N SER A 5 -7.23 -6.01 20.93
CA SER A 5 -8.34 -6.11 19.98
C SER A 5 -8.02 -5.70 18.54
N ARG A 6 -7.71 -6.69 17.70
CA ARG A 6 -8.15 -6.68 16.30
C ARG A 6 -9.64 -7.10 16.30
N PRO A 7 -10.62 -6.26 15.94
CA PRO A 7 -11.96 -6.76 15.72
C PRO A 7 -12.27 -6.85 14.23
N SER A 8 -12.73 -8.05 13.85
CA SER A 8 -13.73 -8.30 12.79
C SER A 8 -13.20 -8.28 11.34
N LYS A 9 -13.31 -9.32 10.53
CA LYS A 9 -14.30 -10.41 10.47
C LYS A 9 -13.77 -11.53 9.55
N PRO A 10 -14.24 -12.78 9.71
CA PRO A 10 -13.75 -13.96 9.00
C PRO A 10 -14.51 -14.16 7.68
N ALA A 11 -13.81 -14.27 6.55
CA ALA A 11 -14.47 -14.75 5.33
C ALA A 11 -13.47 -15.35 4.34
N LYS A 12 -13.41 -16.69 4.38
CA LYS A 12 -12.80 -17.62 3.41
C LYS A 12 -11.27 -17.57 3.33
N ALA A 13 -10.65 -18.72 3.63
CA ALA A 13 -9.26 -19.01 3.32
C ALA A 13 -9.01 -18.81 1.82
N HIS A 14 -8.45 -17.66 1.46
CA HIS A 14 -7.88 -17.39 0.15
C HIS A 14 -6.37 -17.29 0.34
N SER A 15 -5.61 -17.98 -0.50
CA SER A 15 -4.15 -17.92 -0.48
C SER A 15 -3.68 -16.57 -1.00
N PHE A 16 -3.60 -15.59 -0.11
CA PHE A 16 -2.94 -14.32 -0.41
C PHE A 16 -1.46 -14.58 -0.72
N ALA A 17 -0.90 -13.88 -1.72
CA ALA A 17 0.49 -14.07 -2.12
C ALA A 17 1.41 -13.56 -1.01
N THR A 18 2.20 -14.44 -0.37
CA THR A 18 3.12 -14.04 0.71
C THR A 18 4.19 -13.04 0.24
N ALA A 19 4.48 -12.99 -1.07
CA ALA A 19 5.37 -12.02 -1.66
C ALA A 19 5.08 -11.82 -3.16
N LEU A 20 5.19 -10.57 -3.63
CA LEU A 20 5.14 -10.25 -5.07
C LEU A 20 6.44 -10.67 -5.77
N SER A 21 6.32 -11.38 -6.89
CA SER A 21 7.45 -11.71 -7.77
C SER A 21 8.00 -10.48 -8.49
N SER A 22 9.27 -10.51 -8.91
CA SER A 22 9.93 -9.39 -9.60
C SER A 22 9.18 -8.93 -10.85
N GLN A 23 8.57 -9.85 -11.60
CA GLN A 23 7.75 -9.53 -12.79
C GLN A 23 6.47 -8.78 -12.40
N GLN A 24 5.74 -9.28 -11.39
CA GLN A 24 4.54 -8.64 -10.86
C GLN A 24 4.85 -7.24 -10.33
N ARG A 25 5.95 -7.09 -9.59
CA ARG A 25 6.41 -5.77 -9.09
C ARG A 25 6.68 -4.81 -10.25
N SER A 26 7.35 -5.26 -11.30
CA SER A 26 7.62 -4.44 -12.48
C SER A 26 6.33 -4.01 -13.19
N ALA A 27 5.40 -4.94 -13.39
CA ALA A 27 4.12 -4.67 -14.03
C ALA A 27 3.23 -3.73 -13.20
N LEU A 28 3.17 -3.93 -11.88
CA LEU A 28 2.48 -3.01 -10.95
C LEU A 28 3.15 -1.64 -10.95
N LYS A 29 4.48 -1.57 -11.01
CA LYS A 29 5.21 -0.30 -11.11
C LYS A 29 4.91 0.42 -12.42
N ALA A 30 4.80 -0.31 -13.53
CA ALA A 30 4.41 0.23 -14.83
C ALA A 30 2.98 0.78 -14.80
N ARG A 31 2.02 0.00 -14.29
CA ARG A 31 0.63 0.46 -14.10
C ARG A 31 0.56 1.68 -13.18
N ALA A 32 1.30 1.63 -12.06
CA ALA A 32 1.38 2.74 -11.13
C ALA A 32 2.01 3.98 -11.77
N HIS A 33 2.94 3.85 -12.71
CA HIS A 33 3.58 5.02 -13.34
C HIS A 33 2.56 5.99 -13.95
N HIS A 34 1.53 5.45 -14.61
CA HIS A 34 0.45 6.22 -15.23
C HIS A 34 -0.57 6.79 -14.24
N LEU A 35 -0.66 6.24 -13.02
CA LEU A 35 -1.56 6.76 -11.98
C LEU A 35 -1.05 8.10 -11.44
N LYS A 36 -1.88 8.88 -10.75
CA LYS A 36 -1.41 10.06 -10.00
C LYS A 36 -1.30 9.71 -8.52
N PRO A 37 -0.38 10.33 -7.75
CA PRO A 37 -0.42 10.18 -6.30
C PRO A 37 -1.75 10.73 -5.79
N LEU A 38 -2.55 9.86 -5.18
CA LEU A 38 -3.85 10.22 -4.62
C LEU A 38 -3.68 10.75 -3.20
N ILE A 39 -2.69 10.22 -2.48
CA ILE A 39 -2.40 10.59 -1.09
C ILE A 39 -1.03 11.26 -1.02
N GLN A 40 -0.95 12.40 -0.32
CA GLN A 40 0.28 13.13 -0.06
C GLN A 40 0.48 13.28 1.45
N VAL A 41 1.58 12.72 1.95
CA VAL A 41 2.01 12.85 3.34
C VAL A 41 2.69 14.21 3.50
N GLY A 42 2.08 15.07 4.30
CA GLY A 42 2.61 16.39 4.62
C GLY A 42 3.72 16.34 5.69
N GLN A 43 4.19 17.50 6.11
CA GLN A 43 5.23 17.63 7.14
C GLN A 43 4.82 17.06 8.52
N ASN A 44 3.51 16.90 8.74
CA ASN A 44 2.95 16.23 9.93
C ASN A 44 3.04 14.69 9.88
N GLY A 45 3.64 14.11 8.83
CA GLY A 45 3.76 12.67 8.70
C GLY A 45 2.41 11.97 8.43
N LEU A 46 2.35 10.70 8.81
CA LEU A 46 1.17 9.85 8.65
C LEU A 46 0.13 10.16 9.73
N THR A 47 -0.69 11.18 9.48
CA THR A 47 -1.81 11.50 10.37
C THR A 47 -2.94 10.49 10.21
N GLU A 48 -3.79 10.36 11.23
CA GLU A 48 -4.96 9.46 11.19
C GLU A 48 -5.89 9.74 10.01
N GLY A 49 -6.04 11.00 9.61
CA GLY A 49 -6.82 11.39 8.42
C GLY A 49 -6.21 10.84 7.14
N VAL A 50 -4.88 10.95 7.00
CA VAL A 50 -4.15 10.38 5.85
C VAL A 50 -4.25 8.87 5.85
N LEU A 51 -4.16 8.21 7.00
CA LEU A 51 -4.32 6.76 7.11
C LEU A 51 -5.73 6.28 6.77
N ALA A 52 -6.77 7.00 7.22
CA ALA A 52 -8.15 6.69 6.88
C ALA A 52 -8.41 6.82 5.38
N GLU A 53 -7.94 7.91 4.77
CA GLU A 53 -8.04 8.15 3.35
C GLU A 53 -7.23 7.13 2.54
N LEU A 54 -6.01 6.81 3.00
CA LEU A 54 -5.16 5.77 2.43
C LEU A 54 -5.91 4.45 2.36
N ARG A 55 -6.53 4.01 3.45
CA ARG A 55 -7.29 2.75 3.50
C ARG A 55 -8.45 2.76 2.51
N GLN A 56 -9.24 3.82 2.49
CA GLN A 56 -10.39 3.95 1.58
C GLN A 56 -9.97 3.94 0.10
N VAL A 57 -8.94 4.70 -0.24
CA VAL A 57 -8.41 4.80 -1.61
C VAL A 57 -7.74 3.48 -2.00
N LEU A 58 -7.00 2.84 -1.10
CA LEU A 58 -6.36 1.55 -1.33
C LEU A 58 -7.38 0.44 -1.56
N GLU A 59 -8.48 0.41 -0.81
CA GLU A 59 -9.60 -0.51 -1.05
C GLU A 59 -10.31 -0.23 -2.37
N THR A 60 -10.41 1.02 -2.80
CA THR A 60 -11.13 1.37 -4.05
C THR A 60 -10.28 1.13 -5.29
N HIS A 61 -9.00 1.49 -5.26
CA HIS A 61 -8.13 1.51 -6.42
C HIS A 61 -7.17 0.32 -6.50
N GLU A 62 -6.98 -0.42 -5.40
CA GLU A 62 -6.03 -1.53 -5.22
C GLU A 62 -4.55 -1.12 -5.35
N LEU A 63 -4.21 -0.26 -6.29
CA LEU A 63 -2.88 0.25 -6.56
C LEU A 63 -2.88 1.77 -6.42
N ILE A 64 -2.15 2.26 -5.42
CA ILE A 64 -2.10 3.68 -5.13
C ILE A 64 -0.66 4.17 -5.07
N LYS A 65 -0.52 5.46 -5.34
CA LYS A 65 0.73 6.18 -5.15
C LYS A 65 0.58 7.12 -3.97
N LEU A 66 1.41 6.90 -2.96
CA LEU A 66 1.56 7.78 -1.81
C LEU A 66 2.79 8.66 -2.03
N GLN A 67 2.67 9.96 -1.81
CA GLN A 67 3.82 10.86 -1.90
C GLN A 67 4.31 11.21 -0.50
N LEU A 68 5.58 10.91 -0.21
CA LEU A 68 6.26 11.30 1.02
C LEU A 68 6.69 12.78 0.98
N PRO A 69 6.88 13.42 2.14
CA PRO A 69 7.26 14.83 2.21
C PRO A 69 8.64 15.05 1.58
N GLY A 70 8.79 16.20 0.91
CA GLY A 70 10.00 16.52 0.14
C GLY A 70 11.24 16.79 0.99
N GLN A 71 11.06 17.18 2.26
CA GLN A 71 12.12 17.63 3.17
C GLN A 71 12.65 16.53 4.10
N THR A 72 12.10 15.32 3.99
CA THR A 72 12.45 14.18 4.84
C THR A 72 13.79 13.56 4.40
N ASP A 73 14.73 13.43 5.33
CA ASP A 73 16.03 12.80 5.09
C ASP A 73 15.90 11.32 4.68
N ALA A 74 16.98 10.73 4.14
CA ALA A 74 16.95 9.32 3.72
C ALA A 74 16.64 8.34 4.88
N GLY A 75 17.02 8.71 6.11
CA GLY A 75 16.71 7.97 7.34
C GLY A 75 15.23 8.05 7.71
N GLU A 76 14.68 9.26 7.81
CA GLU A 76 13.27 9.46 8.15
C GLU A 76 12.30 8.92 7.10
N LYS A 77 12.72 8.86 5.82
CA LYS A 77 11.94 8.18 4.77
C LYS A 77 11.82 6.68 4.99
N LYS A 78 12.80 6.05 5.63
CA LYS A 78 12.72 4.62 5.98
C LYS A 78 11.81 4.42 7.19
N ASP A 79 11.88 5.33 8.15
CA ASP A 79 11.03 5.33 9.34
C ASP A 79 9.55 5.47 8.95
N ALA A 80 9.23 6.46 8.11
CA ALA A 80 7.87 6.63 7.58
C ALA A 80 7.37 5.43 6.78
N LEU A 81 8.26 4.68 6.11
CA LEU A 81 7.87 3.43 5.43
C LEU A 81 7.59 2.32 6.42
N ALA A 82 8.40 2.18 7.47
CA ALA A 82 8.19 1.19 8.52
C ALA A 82 6.87 1.46 9.28
N GLU A 83 6.62 2.72 9.64
CA GLU A 83 5.33 3.13 10.21
C GLU A 83 4.17 2.84 9.26
N LEU A 84 4.35 3.12 7.97
CA LEU A 84 3.35 2.80 6.96
C LEU A 84 3.08 1.29 6.92
N GLU A 85 4.11 0.46 6.84
CA GLU A 85 3.97 -1.01 6.87
C GLU A 85 3.21 -1.50 8.11
N GLU A 86 3.41 -0.86 9.27
CA GLU A 86 2.71 -1.21 10.50
C GLU A 86 1.24 -0.76 10.50
N GLN A 87 0.93 0.38 9.87
CA GLN A 87 -0.41 0.97 9.84
C GLN A 87 -1.26 0.53 8.63
N LEU A 88 -0.64 -0.11 7.64
CA LEU A 88 -1.28 -0.60 6.43
C LEU A 88 -2.21 -1.79 6.73
N PRO A 89 -3.33 -1.90 5.98
CA PRO A 89 -4.23 -3.03 6.12
C PRO A 89 -3.55 -4.33 5.68
N GLU A 90 -4.02 -5.45 6.23
CA GLU A 90 -3.56 -6.79 5.87
C GLU A 90 -3.65 -6.97 4.33
N HIS A 91 -2.66 -7.66 3.75
CA HIS A 91 -2.52 -7.89 2.29
C HIS A 91 -2.07 -6.68 1.46
N THR A 92 -1.52 -5.64 2.10
CA THR A 92 -0.82 -4.57 1.38
C THR A 92 0.65 -4.91 1.14
N PHE A 93 1.12 -4.65 -0.07
CA PHE A 93 2.49 -4.85 -0.51
C PHE A 93 3.10 -3.55 -1.03
N ILE A 94 4.32 -3.27 -0.57
CA ILE A 94 5.12 -2.19 -1.12
C ILE A 94 5.78 -2.69 -2.42
N VAL A 95 5.27 -2.23 -3.55
CA VAL A 95 5.80 -2.58 -4.87
C VAL A 95 7.17 -1.95 -5.08
N GLY A 96 7.33 -0.71 -4.61
CA GLY A 96 8.59 0.00 -4.65
C GLY A 96 8.43 1.50 -4.49
N ARG A 97 9.55 2.20 -4.52
CA ARG A 97 9.62 3.65 -4.35
C ARG A 97 10.26 4.30 -5.58
N ILE A 98 9.70 5.42 -6.00
CA ILE A 98 10.19 6.28 -7.08
C ILE A 98 10.42 7.67 -6.49
N GLY A 99 11.67 7.99 -6.16
CA GLY A 99 12.04 9.27 -5.56
C GLY A 99 11.38 9.46 -4.19
N ARG A 100 10.36 10.32 -4.12
CA ARG A 100 9.54 10.57 -2.92
C ARG A 100 8.17 9.89 -2.99
N THR A 101 7.84 9.20 -4.07
CA THR A 101 6.56 8.51 -4.22
C THR A 101 6.73 7.03 -3.92
N VAL A 102 5.87 6.48 -3.09
CA VAL A 102 5.78 5.08 -2.71
C VAL A 102 4.59 4.46 -3.45
N ILE A 103 4.81 3.29 -4.03
CA ILE A 103 3.76 2.53 -4.71
C ILE A 103 3.32 1.41 -3.79
N LEU A 104 2.03 1.40 -3.48
CA LEU A 104 1.38 0.44 -2.60
C LEU A 104 0.35 -0.32 -3.40
N TYR A 105 0.31 -1.63 -3.20
CA TYR A 105 -0.63 -2.51 -3.84
C TYR A 105 -1.33 -3.35 -2.78
N LEU A 106 -2.66 -3.29 -2.74
CA LEU A 106 -3.50 -4.15 -1.94
C LEU A 106 -3.97 -5.32 -2.79
N GLU A 107 -3.64 -6.52 -2.33
CA GLU A 107 -4.15 -7.73 -2.96
C GLU A 107 -5.59 -7.96 -2.52
N LYS A 108 -6.51 -7.83 -3.49
CA LYS A 108 -7.91 -8.17 -3.32
C LYS A 108 -8.23 -9.58 -3.83
N ASN A 109 -9.39 -10.07 -3.41
CA ASN A 109 -9.94 -11.31 -3.93
C ASN A 109 -10.01 -11.29 -5.46
N PRO A 110 -9.60 -12.36 -6.17
CA PRO A 110 -9.60 -12.38 -7.63
C PRO A 110 -10.99 -12.29 -8.27
N GLU A 111 -12.06 -12.35 -7.47
CA GLU A 111 -13.45 -12.15 -7.89
C GLU A 111 -13.87 -10.67 -7.85
N ASP A 112 -13.21 -9.84 -7.03
CA ASP A 112 -13.50 -8.40 -6.85
C ASP A 112 -12.33 -7.50 -7.31
N ALA A 113 -11.14 -8.07 -7.46
CA ALA A 113 -9.93 -7.37 -7.82
C ALA A 113 -9.97 -6.90 -9.28
N HIS A 114 -9.82 -5.59 -9.52
CA HIS A 114 -9.58 -5.06 -10.86
C HIS A 114 -8.15 -5.38 -11.32
N ILE A 115 -7.21 -5.59 -10.40
CA ILE A 115 -5.82 -5.89 -10.74
C ILE A 115 -5.52 -7.34 -10.37
N LEU A 116 -5.61 -8.23 -11.35
CA LEU A 116 -5.33 -9.65 -11.16
C LEU A 116 -3.83 -9.92 -11.36
N LEU A 117 -3.16 -10.40 -10.31
CA LEU A 117 -1.74 -10.78 -10.39
C LEU A 117 -1.44 -11.84 -11.46
N LYS A 118 -2.43 -12.63 -11.87
CA LYS A 118 -2.36 -13.60 -12.97
C LYS A 118 -2.31 -12.97 -14.37
N ASP A 119 -2.79 -11.74 -14.50
CA ASP A 119 -2.75 -10.94 -15.74
C ASP A 119 -1.38 -10.25 -15.91
N LEU A 120 -0.66 -10.07 -14.80
CA LEU A 120 0.70 -9.54 -14.76
C LEU A 120 1.69 -10.65 -15.11
N ARG A 121 1.75 -11.02 -16.38
CA ARG A 121 2.63 -12.05 -16.92
C ARG A 121 3.81 -11.47 -17.69
#